data_AF-A0A5N5SIM1-F1
#
_entry.id   AF-A0A5N5SIM1-F1
#
_cell.length_a   1.000
_cell.length_b   1.000
_cell.length_c   1.000
_cell.angle_alpha   90.00
_cell.angle_beta   90.00
_cell.angle_gamma   90.00
#
_symmetry.space_group_name_H-M   'P 1'
#
loop_
_entity.id
_entity.type
_entity.pdbx_description
1 polymer ?
#
loop_
_entity_poly.entity_id
_entity_poly.type
_entity_poly.pdbx_seq_one_letter_code
_entity_poly.pdbx_strand_id
1 'polypeptide(L)'
;MSCLIFFCGLVVYATYAGCDPMALGKIKKKDEIITYYVMDKLSLIPGLPGLFVAAIIGAALSTLSSFINSCVALLWKDACLKFDIFKNTSQFYATLINKILSLVVGAVLIGLAIIASNTKHLMELGLICANSLNGPLLGLFLIGFFLPNCNLKGICTGIVGSTVDAQLV
;
A
#
# COMPACT_ATOMS: atom_id res chain seq x y z
N MET A 1 -1.84 -15.46 -0.65
CA MET A 1 -1.26 -14.57 -1.68
C MET A 1 0.26 -14.66 -1.74
N SER A 2 0.97 -14.62 -0.60
CA SER A 2 2.44 -14.65 -0.55
C SER A 2 3.08 -15.88 -1.20
N CYS A 3 2.50 -17.08 -1.05
CA CYS A 3 3.05 -18.30 -1.66
C CYS A 3 3.16 -18.20 -3.19
N LEU A 4 2.16 -17.61 -3.86
CA LEU A 4 2.16 -17.46 -5.32
C LEU A 4 3.31 -16.56 -5.80
N ILE A 5 3.61 -15.50 -5.03
CA ILE A 5 4.71 -14.57 -5.34
C ILE A 5 6.06 -15.30 -5.22
N PHE A 6 6.23 -16.12 -4.17
CA PHE A 6 7.44 -16.92 -4.00
C PHE A 6 7.64 -17.93 -5.14
N PHE A 7 6.59 -18.66 -5.52
CA PHE A 7 6.69 -19.59 -6.65
C PHE A 7 6.98 -18.87 -7.96
N CYS A 8 6.35 -17.72 -8.21
CA CYS A 8 6.63 -16.91 -9.40
C CYS A 8 8.09 -16.44 -9.43
N GLY A 9 8.61 -15.94 -8.30
CA GLY A 9 10.02 -15.55 -8.17
C GLY A 9 10.98 -16.71 -8.39
N LEU A 10 10.66 -17.92 -7.89
CA LEU A 10 11.48 -19.11 -8.08
C LEU A 10 11.52 -19.56 -9.55
N VAL A 11 10.39 -19.47 -10.27
CA VAL A 11 10.32 -19.78 -11.71
C VAL A 11 11.14 -18.77 -12.53
N VAL A 12 11.03 -17.48 -12.21
CA VAL A 12 11.83 -16.43 -12.88
C VAL A 12 13.32 -16.66 -12.63
N TYR A 13 13.70 -16.97 -11.38
CA TYR A 13 15.07 -17.31 -11.02
C TYR A 13 15.59 -18.53 -11.80
N ALA A 14 14.83 -19.64 -11.82
CA ALA A 14 15.22 -20.85 -12.54
C ALA A 14 15.36 -20.60 -14.07
N THR A 15 14.55 -19.72 -14.63
CA THR A 15 14.59 -19.39 -16.07
C THR A 15 15.81 -18.54 -16.43
N TYR A 16 16.21 -17.60 -15.58
CA TYR A 16 17.31 -16.66 -15.84
C TYR A 16 18.60 -16.98 -15.09
N ALA A 17 18.70 -18.15 -14.42
CA ALA A 17 19.88 -18.56 -13.64
C ALA A 17 21.20 -18.53 -14.43
N GLY A 18 21.16 -18.80 -15.74
CA GLY A 18 22.32 -18.77 -16.63
C GLY A 18 22.46 -17.50 -17.49
N CYS A 19 21.49 -16.57 -17.43
CA CYS A 19 21.40 -15.43 -18.35
C CYS A 19 20.64 -14.29 -17.66
N ASP A 20 21.35 -13.51 -16.84
CA ASP A 20 20.74 -12.45 -16.05
C ASP A 20 20.32 -11.26 -16.94
N PRO A 21 19.00 -10.95 -17.05
CA PRO A 21 18.51 -9.83 -17.85
C PRO A 21 18.97 -8.47 -17.30
N MET A 22 19.35 -8.38 -16.02
CA MET A 22 19.91 -7.16 -15.43
C MET A 22 21.36 -6.94 -15.86
N ALA A 23 22.20 -7.98 -15.80
CA ALA A 23 23.59 -7.92 -16.28
C ALA A 23 23.68 -7.63 -17.80
N LEU A 24 22.69 -8.11 -18.58
CA LEU A 24 22.58 -7.85 -20.01
C LEU A 24 22.02 -6.45 -20.36
N GLY A 25 21.68 -5.63 -19.36
CA GLY A 25 21.14 -4.28 -19.57
C GLY A 25 19.73 -4.24 -20.17
N LYS A 26 19.00 -5.36 -20.19
CA LYS A 26 17.61 -5.41 -20.68
C LYS A 26 16.62 -4.81 -19.69
N ILE A 27 16.98 -4.77 -18.41
CA ILE A 27 16.17 -4.22 -17.32
C ILE A 27 17.01 -3.20 -16.54
N LYS A 28 16.39 -2.06 -16.18
CA LYS A 28 17.06 -1.00 -15.40
C LYS A 28 16.80 -1.11 -13.90
N LYS A 29 15.62 -1.61 -13.51
CA LYS A 29 15.20 -1.75 -12.10
C LYS A 29 14.85 -3.18 -11.77
N LYS A 30 15.23 -3.65 -10.58
CA LYS A 30 14.94 -5.03 -10.13
C LYS A 30 13.43 -5.34 -10.12
N ASP A 31 12.60 -4.33 -9.85
CA ASP A 31 11.14 -4.46 -9.73
C ASP A 31 10.44 -4.79 -11.07
N GLU A 32 11.11 -4.58 -12.20
CA GLU A 32 10.55 -4.80 -13.54
C GLU A 32 10.75 -6.25 -14.04
N ILE A 33 11.41 -7.11 -13.26
CA ILE A 33 11.82 -8.46 -13.68
C ILE A 33 10.65 -9.36 -14.06
N ILE A 34 9.55 -9.30 -13.30
CA ILE A 34 8.36 -10.13 -13.55
C ILE A 34 7.66 -9.66 -14.82
N THR A 35 7.52 -8.34 -15.00
CA THR A 35 6.93 -7.76 -16.21
C THR A 35 7.77 -8.10 -17.45
N TYR A 36 9.09 -8.01 -17.33
CA TYR A 36 10.00 -8.43 -18.40
C TYR A 36 9.87 -9.92 -18.72
N TYR A 37 9.79 -10.79 -17.72
CA TYR A 37 9.60 -12.24 -17.91
C TYR A 37 8.33 -12.54 -18.71
N VAL A 38 7.21 -11.89 -18.40
CA VAL A 38 5.94 -12.09 -19.13
C VAL A 38 6.06 -11.58 -20.58
N MET A 39 6.72 -10.45 -20.80
CA MET A 39 6.96 -9.94 -22.16
C MET A 39 7.91 -10.84 -22.97
N ASP A 40 8.92 -11.45 -22.35
CA ASP A 40 9.91 -12.30 -23.01
C ASP A 40 9.36 -13.71 -23.29
N LYS A 41 8.79 -14.38 -22.28
CA LYS A 41 8.41 -15.80 -22.36
C LYS A 41 6.96 -16.06 -22.74
N LEU A 42 6.06 -15.13 -22.43
CA LEU A 42 4.61 -15.28 -22.66
C LEU A 42 4.12 -14.52 -23.91
N SER A 43 5.02 -13.89 -24.66
CA SER A 43 4.71 -13.22 -25.94
C SER A 43 4.24 -14.16 -27.04
N LEU A 44 4.46 -15.47 -26.90
CA LEU A 44 3.97 -16.50 -27.81
C LEU A 44 2.44 -16.49 -27.96
N ILE A 45 1.72 -16.04 -26.93
CA ILE A 45 0.26 -15.94 -26.94
C ILE A 45 -0.12 -14.47 -27.13
N PRO A 46 -0.67 -14.07 -28.30
CA PRO A 46 -1.02 -12.69 -28.55
C PRO A 46 -2.11 -12.24 -27.56
N GLY A 47 -1.92 -11.06 -26.96
CA GLY A 47 -2.84 -10.47 -25.97
C GLY A 47 -2.57 -10.86 -24.51
N LEU A 48 -1.81 -11.93 -24.24
CA LEU A 48 -1.53 -12.36 -22.87
C LEU A 48 -0.68 -11.34 -22.07
N PRO A 49 0.37 -10.73 -22.63
CA PRO A 49 1.11 -9.69 -21.92
C PRO A 49 0.25 -8.44 -21.65
N GLY A 50 -0.66 -8.11 -22.58
CA GLY A 50 -1.62 -7.02 -22.39
C GLY A 50 -2.61 -7.30 -21.25
N LEU A 51 -3.13 -8.53 -21.19
CA LEU A 51 -3.98 -8.98 -20.10
C LEU A 51 -3.26 -8.93 -18.74
N PHE A 52 -1.99 -9.32 -18.70
CA PHE A 52 -1.16 -9.26 -17.50
C PHE A 52 -1.00 -7.82 -16.98
N VAL A 53 -0.64 -6.88 -17.86
CA VAL A 53 -0.52 -5.46 -17.50
C VAL A 53 -1.87 -4.90 -17.04
N ALA A 54 -2.97 -5.24 -17.73
CA ALA A 54 -4.31 -4.83 -17.33
C ALA A 54 -4.70 -5.36 -15.94
N ALA A 55 -4.36 -6.61 -15.62
CA ALA A 55 -4.64 -7.22 -14.32
C ALA A 55 -3.85 -6.54 -13.19
N ILE A 56 -2.57 -6.21 -13.40
CA ILE A 56 -1.74 -5.50 -12.41
C ILE A 56 -2.30 -4.10 -12.15
N ILE A 57 -2.61 -3.36 -13.22
CA ILE A 57 -3.19 -2.02 -13.10
C ILE A 57 -4.54 -2.10 -12.37
N GLY A 58 -5.39 -3.06 -12.72
CA GLY A 58 -6.67 -3.29 -12.04
C GLY A 58 -6.52 -3.60 -10.55
N ALA A 59 -5.60 -4.48 -10.18
CA ALA A 59 -5.33 -4.82 -8.78
C ALA A 59 -4.77 -3.63 -7.98
N ALA A 60 -3.87 -2.85 -8.59
CA ALA A 60 -3.33 -1.63 -7.99
C ALA A 60 -4.42 -0.57 -7.78
N LEU A 61 -5.27 -0.33 -8.79
CA LEU A 61 -6.37 0.62 -8.72
C LEU A 61 -7.43 0.20 -7.70
N SER A 62 -7.73 -1.11 -7.57
CA SER A 62 -8.66 -1.62 -6.57
C SER A 62 -8.18 -1.31 -5.14
N THR A 63 -6.90 -1.60 -4.86
CA THR A 63 -6.29 -1.31 -3.57
C THR A 63 -6.26 0.20 -3.29
N LEU A 64 -5.88 1.00 -4.29
CA LEU A 64 -5.84 2.46 -4.19
C LEU A 64 -7.23 3.05 -3.92
N SER A 65 -8.26 2.54 -4.59
CA SER A 65 -9.64 2.98 -4.39
C SER A 65 -10.11 2.72 -2.96
N SER A 66 -9.90 1.51 -2.43
CA SER A 66 -10.23 1.17 -1.05
C SER A 66 -9.47 2.03 -0.03
N PHE A 67 -8.20 2.35 -0.30
CA PHE A 67 -7.39 3.24 0.54
C PHE A 67 -7.96 4.66 0.57
N ILE A 68 -8.19 5.28 -0.60
CA ILE A 68 -8.75 6.64 -0.70
C ILE A 68 -10.12 6.69 0.00
N ASN A 69 -11.00 5.72 -0.27
CA ASN A 69 -12.33 5.68 0.33
C ASN A 69 -12.26 5.58 1.86
N SER A 70 -11.34 4.79 2.40
CA SER A 70 -11.15 4.64 3.84
C SER A 70 -10.59 5.91 4.47
N CYS A 71 -9.61 6.57 3.84
CA CYS A 71 -9.07 7.85 4.31
C CYS A 71 -10.13 8.95 4.31
N VAL A 72 -10.95 9.04 3.27
CA VAL A 72 -12.05 10.01 3.18
C VAL A 72 -13.08 9.77 4.26
N ALA A 73 -13.45 8.51 4.51
CA ALA A 73 -14.35 8.14 5.59
C ALA A 73 -13.77 8.51 6.97
N LEU A 74 -12.46 8.31 7.18
CA LEU A 74 -11.77 8.68 8.41
C LEU A 74 -11.75 10.20 8.60
N LEU A 75 -11.37 10.96 7.57
CA LEU A 75 -11.38 12.43 7.62
C LEU A 75 -12.79 12.98 7.87
N TRP A 76 -13.81 12.38 7.25
CA TRP A 76 -15.19 12.77 7.49
C TRP A 76 -15.59 12.56 8.96
N LYS A 77 -15.31 11.36 9.52
CA LYS A 77 -15.68 11.03 10.90
C LYS A 77 -14.86 11.78 11.94
N ASP A 78 -13.54 11.86 11.76
CA ASP A 78 -12.62 12.33 12.79
C ASP A 78 -12.34 13.84 12.72
N ALA A 79 -12.54 14.47 11.56
CA ALA A 79 -12.32 15.91 11.38
C ALA A 79 -13.63 16.65 11.06
N CYS A 80 -14.37 16.26 10.02
CA CYS A 80 -15.55 17.02 9.59
C CYS A 80 -16.66 16.99 10.63
N LEU A 81 -17.06 15.81 11.14
CA LEU A 81 -18.15 15.69 12.11
C LEU A 81 -17.87 16.34 13.48
N LYS A 82 -16.63 16.75 13.78
CA LYS A 82 -16.33 17.54 14.98
C LYS A 82 -16.91 18.95 14.91
N PHE A 83 -17.08 19.51 13.71
CA PHE A 83 -17.68 20.82 13.54
C PHE A 83 -19.20 20.68 13.41
N ASP A 84 -19.95 21.47 14.18
CA ASP A 84 -21.42 21.39 14.23
C ASP A 84 -22.09 21.65 12.87
N ILE A 85 -21.41 22.38 11.99
CA ILE A 85 -21.85 22.67 10.61
C ILE A 85 -22.04 21.38 9.79
N PHE A 86 -21.17 20.38 10.00
CA PHE A 86 -21.19 19.13 9.23
C PHE A 86 -22.09 18.05 9.84
N LYS A 87 -22.51 18.19 11.11
CA LYS A 87 -23.38 17.20 11.78
C LYS A 87 -24.78 17.13 11.18
N ASN A 88 -25.31 18.27 10.74
CA ASN A 88 -26.68 18.37 10.19
C ASN A 88 -26.69 18.60 8.67
N THR A 89 -25.59 18.27 8.00
CA THR A 89 -25.46 18.45 6.55
C THR A 89 -26.33 17.44 5.80
N SER A 90 -27.09 17.92 4.80
CA SER A 90 -27.90 17.05 3.93
C SER A 90 -27.01 16.06 3.15
N GLN A 91 -27.54 14.86 2.92
CA GLN A 91 -26.82 13.73 2.31
C GLN A 91 -26.23 14.07 0.93
N PHE A 92 -26.86 14.97 0.17
CA PHE A 92 -26.34 15.45 -1.10
C PHE A 92 -25.03 16.23 -0.94
N TYR A 93 -25.01 17.20 -0.01
CA TYR A 93 -23.83 18.01 0.28
C TYR A 93 -22.72 17.18 0.92
N ALA A 94 -23.05 16.25 1.82
CA ALA A 94 -22.07 15.33 2.40
C ALA A 94 -21.39 14.47 1.32
N THR A 95 -22.15 13.99 0.33
CA THR A 95 -21.60 13.23 -0.80
C THR A 95 -20.70 14.10 -1.68
N LEU A 96 -21.11 15.34 -1.95
CA LEU A 96 -20.31 16.28 -2.73
C LEU A 96 -18.97 16.59 -2.04
N ILE A 97 -18.99 16.85 -0.73
CA ILE A 97 -17.78 17.11 0.07
C ILE A 97 -16.87 15.89 0.07
N ASN A 98 -17.41 14.68 0.31
CA ASN A 98 -16.62 13.47 0.27
C ASN A 98 -16.00 13.22 -1.11
N LYS A 99 -16.70 13.54 -2.21
CA LYS A 99 -16.14 13.44 -3.56
C LYS A 99 -14.97 14.42 -3.79
N ILE A 100 -15.08 15.65 -3.28
CA ILE A 100 -14.00 16.63 -3.31
C ILE A 100 -12.82 16.14 -2.46
N LEU A 101 -13.10 15.59 -1.27
CA LEU A 101 -12.08 15.05 -0.37
C LEU A 101 -11.34 13.87 -1.01
N SER A 102 -12.04 12.96 -1.70
CA SER A 102 -11.43 11.88 -2.49
C SER A 102 -10.48 12.41 -3.54
N LEU A 103 -10.83 13.52 -4.21
CA LEU A 103 -9.98 14.14 -5.22
C LEU A 103 -8.72 14.77 -4.60
N VAL A 104 -8.84 15.43 -3.45
CA VAL A 104 -7.70 16.00 -2.71
C VAL A 104 -6.77 14.91 -2.21
N VAL A 105 -7.30 13.87 -1.56
CA VAL A 105 -6.50 12.72 -1.08
C VAL A 105 -5.80 12.04 -2.25
N GLY A 106 -6.50 11.82 -3.37
CA GLY A 106 -5.91 11.28 -4.59
C GLY A 106 -4.77 12.14 -5.15
N ALA A 107 -4.94 13.46 -5.19
CA ALA A 107 -3.90 14.39 -5.65
C ALA A 107 -2.65 14.36 -4.74
N VAL A 108 -2.85 14.30 -3.41
CA VAL A 108 -1.76 14.17 -2.44
C VAL A 108 -1.01 12.84 -2.65
N LEU A 109 -1.72 11.74 -2.88
CA LEU A 109 -1.10 10.44 -3.15
C LEU A 109 -0.28 10.44 -4.45
N ILE A 110 -0.75 11.11 -5.50
CA ILE A 110 0.03 11.28 -6.74
C ILE A 110 1.30 12.09 -6.47
N GLY A 111 1.20 13.18 -5.69
CA GLY A 111 2.36 13.97 -5.27
C GLY A 111 3.39 13.14 -4.50
N LEU A 112 2.95 12.35 -3.52
CA LEU A 112 3.79 11.43 -2.77
C LEU A 112 4.43 10.37 -3.67
N ALA A 113 3.70 9.83 -4.65
CA ALA A 113 4.23 8.86 -5.61
C ALA A 113 5.36 9.45 -6.47
N ILE A 114 5.25 10.70 -6.90
CA ILE A 114 6.31 11.39 -7.65
C ILE A 114 7.57 11.52 -6.78
N ILE A 115 7.42 11.95 -5.52
CA ILE A 115 8.55 12.08 -4.59
C ILE A 115 9.19 10.70 -4.36
N ALA A 116 8.37 9.68 -4.12
CA ALA A 116 8.83 8.32 -3.88
C ALA A 116 9.56 7.72 -5.10
N SER A 117 9.16 8.08 -6.33
CA SER A 117 9.76 7.58 -7.57
C SER A 117 11.25 7.93 -7.75
N ASN A 118 11.73 8.97 -7.05
CA ASN A 118 13.13 9.38 -7.06
C ASN A 118 14.02 8.59 -6.08
N THR A 119 13.43 7.70 -5.28
CA THR A 119 14.13 6.97 -4.23
C THR A 119 14.59 5.60 -4.72
N LYS A 120 15.85 5.23 -4.43
CA LYS A 120 16.42 3.93 -4.83
C LYS A 120 15.90 2.75 -4.01
N HIS A 121 15.38 3.02 -2.81
CA HIS A 121 14.95 2.02 -1.81
C HIS A 121 13.43 2.00 -1.62
N LEU A 122 12.66 2.08 -2.71
CA LEU A 122 11.19 2.22 -2.63
C LEU A 122 10.53 1.02 -1.91
N MET A 123 10.93 -0.21 -2.25
CA MET A 123 10.35 -1.42 -1.66
C MET A 123 10.67 -1.55 -0.17
N GLU A 124 11.89 -1.20 0.23
CA GLU A 124 12.35 -1.23 1.62
C GLU A 124 11.61 -0.20 2.48
N LEU A 125 11.50 1.05 1.99
CA LEU A 125 10.72 2.09 2.66
C LEU A 125 9.24 1.72 2.81
N GLY A 126 8.65 1.12 1.77
CA GLY A 126 7.28 0.64 1.83
C GLY A 126 7.07 -0.43 2.91
N LEU A 127 8.02 -1.36 3.03
CA LEU A 127 7.97 -2.44 4.02
C LEU A 127 8.13 -1.90 5.46
N ILE A 128 9.06 -0.98 5.68
CA ILE A 128 9.27 -0.34 6.99
C ILE A 128 8.00 0.43 7.41
N CYS A 129 7.42 1.23 6.53
CA CYS A 129 6.17 1.94 6.80
C CYS A 129 5.01 0.98 7.11
N ALA A 130 4.86 -0.10 6.34
CA ALA A 130 3.80 -1.07 6.57
C ALA A 130 3.97 -1.79 7.91
N ASN A 131 5.18 -2.22 8.25
CA ASN A 131 5.43 -2.99 9.48
C ASN A 131 5.35 -2.11 10.73
N SER A 132 5.89 -0.89 10.68
CA SER A 132 5.88 0.06 11.81
C SER A 132 4.47 0.48 12.22
N LEU A 133 3.51 0.51 11.29
CA LEU A 133 2.11 0.82 11.59
C LEU A 133 1.32 -0.42 12.02
N ASN A 134 1.46 -1.55 11.30
CA ASN A 134 0.65 -2.75 11.56
C ASN A 134 1.04 -3.45 12.87
N GLY A 135 2.31 -3.42 13.28
CA GLY A 135 2.78 -4.06 14.52
C GLY A 135 2.11 -3.52 15.78
N PRO A 136 2.21 -2.21 16.06
CA PRO A 136 1.54 -1.59 17.21
C PRO A 136 0.02 -1.71 17.16
N LEU A 137 -0.58 -1.66 15.96
CA LEU A 137 -2.03 -1.80 15.79
C LEU A 137 -2.52 -3.21 16.17
N LEU A 138 -1.76 -4.24 15.77
CA LEU A 138 -2.02 -5.62 16.19
C LEU A 138 -1.87 -5.77 17.72
N GLY A 139 -0.79 -5.20 18.29
CA GLY A 139 -0.57 -5.18 19.74
C GLY A 139 -1.73 -4.54 20.50
N LEU A 140 -2.23 -3.41 20.02
CA LEU A 140 -3.41 -2.73 20.58
C LEU A 140 -4.65 -3.62 20.56
N PHE A 141 -4.91 -4.30 19.44
CA PHE A 141 -6.05 -5.20 19.31
C PHE A 141 -5.95 -6.41 20.25
N LEU A 142 -4.76 -7.00 20.37
CA LEU A 142 -4.51 -8.12 21.28
C LEU A 142 -4.69 -7.71 22.75
N ILE A 143 -4.18 -6.53 23.15
CA ILE A 143 -4.38 -6.01 24.50
C ILE A 143 -5.88 -5.78 24.76
N GLY A 144 -6.59 -5.17 23.81
CA GLY A 144 -8.04 -4.95 23.93
C GLY A 144 -8.84 -6.26 24.04
N PHE A 145 -8.39 -7.34 23.41
CA PHE A 145 -9.05 -8.64 23.45
C PHE A 145 -8.72 -9.47 24.69
N PHE A 146 -7.43 -9.57 25.07
CA PHE A 146 -6.97 -10.46 26.14
C PHE A 146 -6.84 -9.79 27.51
N LEU A 147 -6.67 -8.46 27.57
CA LEU A 147 -6.38 -7.72 28.80
C LEU A 147 -7.41 -6.61 29.03
N PRO A 148 -8.64 -6.94 29.48
CA PRO A 148 -9.73 -5.97 29.66
C PRO A 148 -9.45 -4.88 30.70
N ASN A 149 -8.44 -5.08 31.57
CA ASN A 149 -8.09 -4.16 32.66
C ASN A 149 -6.91 -3.23 32.32
N CYS A 150 -6.53 -3.11 31.04
CA CYS A 150 -5.41 -2.25 30.64
C CYS A 150 -5.76 -0.74 30.70
N ASN A 151 -4.83 0.05 31.23
CA ASN A 151 -5.00 1.50 31.38
C ASN A 151 -4.59 2.25 30.09
N LEU A 152 -5.33 3.32 29.77
CA LEU A 152 -5.12 4.21 28.62
C LEU A 152 -3.68 4.74 28.53
N LYS A 153 -3.09 5.13 29.67
CA LYS A 153 -1.72 5.65 29.71
C LYS A 153 -0.68 4.61 29.26
N GLY A 154 -0.83 3.36 29.72
CA GLY A 154 0.06 2.25 29.35
C GLY A 154 -0.05 1.88 27.87
N ILE A 155 -1.27 1.94 27.33
CA ILE A 155 -1.53 1.73 25.90
C ILE A 155 -0.86 2.82 25.07
N CYS A 156 -1.03 4.10 25.43
CA CYS A 156 -0.40 5.20 24.71
C CYS A 156 1.13 5.11 24.74
N THR A 157 1.74 4.82 25.89
CA THR A 157 3.20 4.64 25.98
C THR A 157 3.69 3.43 25.20
N GLY A 158 2.92 2.34 25.17
CA GLY A 158 3.25 1.14 24.41
C GLY A 158 3.23 1.36 22.90
N ILE A 159 2.24 2.10 22.39
CA ILE A 159 2.17 2.47 20.97
C ILE A 159 3.37 3.34 20.59
N VAL A 160 3.64 4.41 21.35
CA VAL A 160 4.76 5.33 21.07
C VAL A 160 6.11 4.60 21.14
N GLY A 161 6.33 3.79 22.18
CA GLY A 161 7.55 3.00 22.31
C GLY A 161 7.76 2.03 21.14
N SER A 162 6.72 1.32 20.74
CA SER A 162 6.78 0.36 19.63
C SER A 162 7.07 1.03 18.28
N THR A 163 6.52 2.23 18.04
CA THR A 163 6.80 2.97 16.80
C THR A 163 8.23 3.49 16.73
N VAL A 164 8.82 3.89 17.85
CA VAL A 164 10.19 4.42 17.91
C VAL A 164 11.22 3.30 17.73
N ASP A 165 10.99 2.14 18.35
CA ASP A 165 11.88 0.99 18.21
C ASP A 165 11.87 0.44 16.77
N ALA A 166 10.71 0.49 16.11
CA ALA A 166 10.57 0.11 14.70
C ALA A 166 11.29 1.03 13.70
N GLN A 167 11.74 2.22 14.12
CA GLN A 167 12.50 3.16 13.29
C GLN A 167 14.02 3.11 13.53
N LEU A 168 14.47 2.41 14.58
CA LEU A 168 15.88 2.28 14.97
C LEU A 168 16.55 1.00 14.41
N VAL A 169 15.76 0.10 13.83
CA VAL A 169 16.20 -1.14 13.16
C VAL A 169 16.17 -0.94 11.64
#